data_AF-A0A0P4WCZ2-F1
#
_entry.id   AF-A0A0P4WCZ2-F1
#
_cell.length_a   1.000
_cell.length_b   1.000
_cell.length_c   1.000
_cell.angle_alpha   90.00
_cell.angle_beta   90.00
_cell.angle_gamma   90.00
#
_symmetry.space_group_name_H-M   'P 1'
#
loop_
_entity.id
_entity.type
_entity.pdbx_description
1 polymer ?
#
loop_
_entity_poly.entity_id
_entity_poly.type
_entity_poly.pdbx_seq_one_letter_code
_entity_poly.pdbx_strand_id
1 'polypeptide(L)'
;MANPLSRTVMVTGSSRGLGLEIVRQLAVADNPPKVIIATCRNPDKATELQALARDHQQIKVIKFDVVDYKSLPSVVEEVKAAVGSLGLNLLVNNAGIMEKCSTQMFGVPLQDLEPQMFRNVLETNTIAPLMLIKALLPQLRVAAAATSGPAGASRAMVVNISSIMASMGTSLDRHGIYAYRSSKVSQSPSHHHLPTLKVAAILYPLFLSLPPLPSLFTSTTNATTRSIIISDQTCEGDIYSKTTHKLCNKGKLKL
;
A
#
# COMPACT_ATOMS: atom_id res chain seq x y z
N MET A 1 -27.92 -8.40 -1.31
CA MET A 1 -26.78 -7.50 -1.58
C MET A 1 -25.50 -8.31 -1.44
N ALA A 2 -24.55 -8.21 -2.37
CA ALA A 2 -23.28 -8.91 -2.26
C ALA A 2 -22.53 -8.45 -1.00
N ASN A 3 -21.69 -9.30 -0.40
CA ASN A 3 -20.84 -8.89 0.73
C ASN A 3 -19.62 -8.11 0.22
N PRO A 4 -19.15 -7.07 0.94
CA PRO A 4 -17.99 -6.32 0.52
C PRO A 4 -16.73 -7.21 0.56
N LEU A 5 -15.81 -6.97 -0.37
CA LEU A 5 -14.56 -7.72 -0.45
C LEU A 5 -13.74 -7.65 0.84
N SER A 6 -13.82 -6.54 1.58
CA SER A 6 -13.27 -6.38 2.93
C SER A 6 -14.21 -5.52 3.77
N ARG A 7 -14.53 -5.95 5.00
CA ARG A 7 -15.45 -5.18 5.87
C ARG A 7 -14.72 -4.06 6.60
N THR A 8 -13.45 -4.27 6.91
CA THR A 8 -12.62 -3.32 7.67
C THR A 8 -11.26 -3.17 6.98
N VAL A 9 -10.90 -1.94 6.66
CA VAL A 9 -9.66 -1.62 5.94
C VAL A 9 -8.88 -0.56 6.71
N MET A 10 -7.57 -0.72 6.82
CA MET A 10 -6.66 0.31 7.31
C MET A 10 -5.66 0.68 6.23
N VAL A 11 -5.52 1.97 5.94
CA VAL A 11 -4.57 2.52 4.97
C VAL A 11 -3.65 3.50 5.70
N THR A 12 -2.35 3.29 5.60
CA THR A 12 -1.35 4.20 6.18
C THR A 12 -0.94 5.30 5.20
N GLY A 13 -0.64 6.50 5.69
CA GLY A 13 -0.14 7.60 4.84
C GLY A 13 -1.21 8.17 3.90
N SER A 14 -2.43 8.36 4.40
CA SER A 14 -3.61 8.71 3.61
C SER A 14 -3.87 10.21 3.47
N SER A 15 -2.95 11.08 3.91
CA SER A 15 -3.17 12.54 3.84
C SER A 15 -3.11 13.11 2.42
N ARG A 16 -2.50 12.39 1.46
CA ARG A 16 -2.31 12.84 0.07
C ARG A 16 -1.97 11.66 -0.84
N GLY A 17 -1.89 11.93 -2.15
CA GLY A 17 -1.36 11.00 -3.15
C GLY A 17 -2.12 9.67 -3.19
N LEU A 18 -1.39 8.57 -3.36
CA LEU A 18 -1.98 7.24 -3.54
C LEU A 18 -2.83 6.80 -2.34
N GLY A 19 -2.35 7.03 -1.11
CA GLY A 19 -3.09 6.65 0.09
C GLY A 19 -4.46 7.32 0.21
N LEU A 20 -4.52 8.63 -0.12
CA LEU A 20 -5.79 9.37 -0.15
C LEU A 20 -6.73 8.84 -1.25
N GLU A 21 -6.19 8.57 -2.43
CA GLU A 21 -6.99 8.05 -3.53
C GLU A 21 -7.53 6.64 -3.25
N ILE A 22 -6.74 5.76 -2.62
CA ILE A 22 -7.21 4.45 -2.17
C ILE A 22 -8.41 4.63 -1.23
N VAL A 23 -8.30 5.52 -0.24
CA VAL A 23 -9.40 5.77 0.71
C VAL A 23 -10.64 6.31 -0.01
N ARG A 24 -10.46 7.23 -0.97
CA ARG A 24 -11.55 7.77 -1.80
C ARG A 24 -12.26 6.68 -2.60
N GLN A 25 -11.52 5.85 -3.32
CA GLN A 25 -12.10 4.76 -4.13
C GLN A 25 -12.81 3.72 -3.26
N LEU A 26 -12.25 3.38 -2.08
CA LEU A 26 -12.92 2.48 -1.15
C LEU A 26 -14.24 3.05 -0.62
N ALA A 27 -14.32 4.37 -0.42
CA ALA A 27 -15.50 5.03 0.13
C ALA A 27 -16.66 5.15 -0.85
N VAL A 28 -16.37 5.25 -2.15
CA VAL A 28 -17.38 5.42 -3.22
C VAL A 28 -17.68 4.14 -4.00
N ALA A 29 -17.05 3.02 -3.64
CA ALA A 29 -17.32 1.73 -4.26
C ALA A 29 -18.79 1.32 -4.07
N ASP A 30 -19.34 0.53 -4.99
CA ASP A 30 -20.72 0.02 -4.93
C ASP A 30 -21.04 -0.71 -3.62
N ASN A 31 -20.02 -1.28 -2.98
CA ASN A 31 -20.12 -1.98 -1.70
C ASN A 31 -18.93 -1.62 -0.81
N PRO A 32 -18.97 -0.45 -0.16
CA PRO A 32 -17.82 0.06 0.57
C PRO A 32 -17.57 -0.74 1.85
N PRO A 33 -16.32 -0.77 2.36
CA PRO A 33 -16.05 -1.31 3.68
C PRO A 33 -16.89 -0.63 4.76
N LYS A 34 -17.29 -1.39 5.77
CA LYS A 34 -18.01 -0.86 6.95
C LYS A 34 -17.16 0.13 7.74
N VAL A 35 -15.84 -0.09 7.77
CA VAL A 35 -14.89 0.79 8.45
C VAL A 35 -13.66 0.98 7.56
N ILE A 36 -13.29 2.23 7.32
CA ILE A 36 -12.06 2.61 6.63
C ILE A 36 -11.22 3.45 7.58
N ILE A 37 -10.17 2.88 8.14
CA ILE A 37 -9.20 3.58 8.97
C ILE A 37 -8.16 4.22 8.07
N ALA A 38 -8.16 5.55 7.99
CA ALA A 38 -7.19 6.31 7.22
C ALA A 38 -6.22 6.99 8.18
N THR A 39 -4.93 6.63 8.13
CA THR A 39 -3.95 7.21 9.05
C THR A 39 -3.03 8.24 8.41
N CYS A 40 -2.69 9.26 9.17
CA CYS A 40 -1.68 10.24 8.77
C CYS A 40 -1.04 10.93 9.97
N ARG A 41 0.13 11.54 9.76
CA ARG A 41 0.90 12.19 10.83
C ARG A 41 0.23 13.42 11.42
N ASN A 42 -0.40 14.22 10.56
CA ASN A 42 -1.00 15.51 10.91
C ASN A 42 -2.43 15.60 10.36
N PRO A 43 -3.43 14.99 11.03
CA PRO A 43 -4.82 15.01 10.60
C PRO A 43 -5.38 16.43 10.40
N ASP A 44 -4.99 17.38 11.25
CA ASP A 44 -5.45 18.77 11.18
C ASP A 44 -5.01 19.48 9.89
N LYS A 45 -3.90 19.04 9.30
CA LYS A 45 -3.36 19.57 8.03
C LYS A 45 -3.81 18.76 6.81
N ALA A 46 -4.52 17.64 7.00
CA ALA A 46 -4.96 16.76 5.93
C ALA A 46 -6.36 17.17 5.42
N THR A 47 -6.48 18.38 4.88
CA THR A 47 -7.76 19.02 4.52
C THR A 47 -8.65 18.16 3.61
N GLU A 48 -8.08 17.56 2.57
CA GLU A 48 -8.82 16.68 1.65
C GLU A 48 -9.29 15.38 2.33
N LEU A 49 -8.44 14.78 3.17
CA LEU A 49 -8.80 13.57 3.92
C LEU A 49 -9.93 13.87 4.91
N GLN A 50 -9.85 15.02 5.59
CA GLN A 50 -10.89 15.46 6.52
C GLN A 50 -12.20 15.79 5.80
N ALA A 51 -12.15 16.40 4.62
CA ALA A 51 -13.34 16.62 3.80
C ALA A 51 -13.99 15.28 3.41
N LEU A 52 -13.20 14.35 2.89
CA LEU A 52 -13.68 13.02 2.54
C LEU A 52 -14.29 12.28 3.75
N ALA A 53 -13.69 12.40 4.93
CA ALA A 53 -14.21 11.78 6.15
C ALA A 53 -15.52 12.41 6.65
N ARG A 54 -15.76 13.70 6.38
CA ARG A 54 -17.05 14.34 6.68
C ARG A 54 -18.15 13.82 5.76
N ASP A 55 -17.82 13.60 4.49
CA ASP A 55 -18.79 13.13 3.49
C ASP A 55 -19.09 11.63 3.64
N HIS A 56 -18.22 10.86 4.31
CA HIS A 56 -18.30 9.41 4.43
C HIS A 56 -18.07 8.92 5.87
N GLN A 57 -19.15 8.65 6.59
CA GLN A 57 -19.12 8.29 8.03
C GLN A 57 -18.33 7.01 8.37
N GLN A 58 -18.17 6.10 7.40
CA GLN A 58 -17.33 4.90 7.58
C GLN A 58 -15.83 5.20 7.70
N ILE A 59 -15.38 6.39 7.29
CA ILE A 59 -13.98 6.78 7.37
C ILE A 59 -13.66 7.25 8.79
N LYS A 60 -12.64 6.64 9.40
CA LYS A 60 -12.08 7.03 10.69
C LYS A 60 -10.64 7.50 10.47
N VAL A 61 -10.39 8.78 10.75
CA VAL A 61 -9.05 9.37 10.64
C VAL A 61 -8.32 9.20 11.96
N ILE A 62 -7.18 8.50 11.95
CA ILE A 62 -6.34 8.28 13.14
C ILE A 62 -4.99 8.96 12.95
N LYS A 63 -4.54 9.69 13.96
CA LYS A 63 -3.19 10.27 13.97
C LYS A 63 -2.17 9.15 14.16
N PHE A 64 -1.28 8.97 13.20
CA PHE A 64 -0.22 7.99 13.31
C PHE A 64 0.99 8.36 12.45
N ASP A 65 2.15 8.40 13.08
CA ASP A 65 3.43 8.33 12.39
C ASP A 65 3.96 6.90 12.46
N VAL A 66 4.20 6.29 11.32
CA VAL A 66 4.55 4.86 11.24
C VAL A 66 5.89 4.53 11.91
N VAL A 67 6.75 5.53 12.10
CA VAL A 67 8.03 5.39 12.81
C VAL A 67 7.95 5.78 14.30
N ASP A 68 6.81 6.27 14.78
CA ASP A 68 6.61 6.55 16.21
C ASP A 68 6.08 5.29 16.92
N TYR A 69 7.00 4.38 17.23
CA TYR A 69 6.67 3.13 17.92
C TYR A 69 6.14 3.30 19.33
N LYS A 70 6.37 4.46 19.96
CA LYS A 70 5.81 4.75 21.29
C LYS A 70 4.30 4.99 21.22
N SER A 71 3.81 5.56 20.12
CA SER A 71 2.38 5.76 19.87
C SER A 71 1.63 4.49 19.48
N LEU A 72 2.36 3.45 19.02
CA LEU A 72 1.77 2.25 18.43
C LEU A 72 0.74 1.53 19.32
N PRO A 73 0.95 1.36 20.65
CA PRO A 73 -0.07 0.77 21.52
C PRO A 73 -1.39 1.54 21.53
N SER A 74 -1.35 2.88 21.55
CA SER A 74 -2.54 3.73 21.49
C SER A 74 -3.27 3.54 20.17
N VAL A 75 -2.53 3.55 19.06
CA VAL A 75 -3.10 3.35 17.72
C VAL A 75 -3.75 1.98 17.58
N VAL A 76 -3.17 0.93 18.17
CA VAL A 76 -3.78 -0.41 18.16
C VAL A 76 -5.11 -0.43 18.91
N GLU A 77 -5.22 0.25 20.06
CA GLU A 77 -6.49 0.34 20.79
C GLU A 77 -7.53 1.17 20.03
N GLU A 78 -7.15 2.27 19.38
CA GLU A 78 -8.06 3.04 18.51
C GLU A 78 -8.56 2.20 17.32
N VAL A 79 -7.66 1.45 16.67
CA VAL A 79 -8.01 0.52 15.58
C VAL A 79 -8.97 -0.54 16.10
N LYS A 80 -8.68 -1.16 17.24
CA LYS A 80 -9.53 -2.18 17.87
C LYS A 80 -10.91 -1.64 18.22
N ALA A 81 -11.00 -0.43 18.76
CA ALA A 81 -12.28 0.22 19.04
C ALA A 81 -13.07 0.49 17.75
N ALA A 82 -12.40 0.92 16.68
CA ALA A 82 -13.04 1.20 15.40
C ALA A 82 -13.55 -0.07 14.69
N VAL A 83 -12.82 -1.18 14.75
CA VAL A 83 -13.21 -2.43 14.05
C VAL A 83 -14.06 -3.37 14.89
N GLY A 84 -13.97 -3.29 16.23
CA GLY A 84 -14.70 -4.14 17.16
C GLY A 84 -14.50 -5.64 16.89
N SER A 85 -15.58 -6.40 16.99
CA SER A 85 -15.58 -7.86 16.76
C SER A 85 -15.37 -8.27 15.30
N LEU A 86 -15.38 -7.32 14.35
CA LEU A 86 -15.12 -7.62 12.94
C LEU A 86 -13.64 -7.95 12.68
N GLY A 87 -12.74 -7.47 13.55
CA GLY A 87 -11.29 -7.51 13.31
C GLY A 87 -10.87 -6.64 12.13
N LEU A 88 -9.61 -6.74 11.71
CA LEU A 88 -9.05 -6.01 10.56
C LEU A 88 -8.91 -6.95 9.35
N ASN A 89 -9.70 -6.74 8.28
CA ASN A 89 -9.63 -7.58 7.09
C ASN A 89 -8.46 -7.20 6.16
N LEU A 90 -8.17 -5.91 6.00
CA LEU A 90 -7.14 -5.45 5.05
C LEU A 90 -6.27 -4.37 5.69
N LEU A 91 -4.96 -4.61 5.74
CA LEU A 91 -3.96 -3.60 6.08
C LEU A 91 -3.18 -3.20 4.83
N VAL A 92 -3.22 -1.92 4.47
CA VAL A 92 -2.45 -1.35 3.36
C VAL A 92 -1.32 -0.49 3.92
N ASN A 93 -0.11 -1.02 3.89
CA ASN A 93 1.13 -0.33 4.18
C ASN A 93 1.52 0.55 2.99
N ASN A 94 0.94 1.74 2.94
CA ASN A 94 1.17 2.74 1.88
C ASN A 94 2.14 3.85 2.32
N ALA A 95 2.23 4.18 3.61
CA ALA A 95 3.16 5.20 4.09
C ALA A 95 4.59 4.87 3.64
N GLY A 96 5.26 5.87 3.05
CA GLY A 96 6.63 5.71 2.60
C GLY A 96 7.29 7.02 2.26
N ILE A 97 8.61 7.00 2.32
CA ILE A 97 9.49 8.10 1.93
C ILE A 97 10.52 7.62 0.92
N MET A 98 11.16 8.57 0.26
CA MET A 98 12.32 8.37 -0.59
C MET A 98 13.35 9.41 -0.17
N GLU A 99 14.63 9.08 -0.32
CA GLU A 99 15.72 10.03 -0.22
C GLU A 99 15.46 11.27 -1.07
N LYS A 100 15.81 12.43 -0.51
CA LYS A 100 15.68 13.73 -1.17
C LYS A 100 17.01 14.45 -1.07
N CYS A 101 17.52 14.90 -2.21
CA CYS A 101 18.58 15.91 -2.26
C CYS A 101 17.95 17.28 -2.53
N SER A 102 18.56 18.36 -2.03
CA SER A 102 18.15 19.73 -2.37
C SER A 102 18.42 20.07 -3.85
N THR A 103 19.38 19.37 -4.47
CA THR A 103 19.88 19.67 -5.82
C THR A 103 19.23 18.83 -6.92
N GLN A 104 18.44 17.81 -6.59
CA GLN A 104 17.84 16.91 -7.57
C GLN A 104 16.38 16.60 -7.25
N MET A 105 15.55 16.57 -8.30
CA MET A 105 14.13 16.23 -8.17
C MET A 105 13.91 14.77 -7.76
N PHE A 106 14.87 13.89 -8.05
CA PHE A 106 14.84 12.47 -7.69
C PHE A 106 16.22 11.96 -7.29
N GLY A 107 16.32 11.34 -6.11
CA GLY A 107 17.54 10.68 -5.65
C GLY A 107 18.59 11.60 -5.04
N VAL A 108 19.66 10.98 -4.56
CA VAL A 108 20.83 11.56 -3.91
C VAL A 108 22.06 10.87 -4.50
N PRO A 109 23.02 11.60 -5.08
CA PRO A 109 24.26 11.03 -5.58
C PRO A 109 24.96 10.16 -4.53
N LEU A 110 25.66 9.10 -4.93
CA LEU A 110 26.26 8.17 -3.98
C LEU A 110 27.22 8.85 -2.99
N GLN A 111 27.98 9.83 -3.47
CA GLN A 111 28.90 10.64 -2.67
C GLN A 111 28.22 11.51 -1.60
N ASP A 112 26.94 11.83 -1.81
CA ASP A 112 26.13 12.66 -0.89
C ASP A 112 25.19 11.80 -0.03
N LEU A 113 25.28 10.47 -0.15
CA LEU A 113 24.40 9.54 0.54
C LEU A 113 24.83 9.35 1.99
N GLU A 114 24.14 10.04 2.90
CA GLU A 114 24.40 9.92 4.32
C GLU A 114 23.81 8.63 4.93
N PRO A 115 24.54 7.94 5.83
CA PRO A 115 24.05 6.73 6.48
C PRO A 115 22.70 6.91 7.17
N GLN A 116 22.47 8.07 7.80
CA GLN A 116 21.22 8.35 8.49
C GLN A 116 20.03 8.44 7.53
N MET A 117 20.24 8.98 6.33
CA MET A 117 19.22 9.05 5.29
C MET A 117 18.79 7.64 4.88
N PHE A 118 19.77 6.75 4.67
CA PHE A 118 19.51 5.36 4.34
C PHE A 118 18.70 4.65 5.43
N ARG A 119 19.11 4.82 6.69
CA ARG A 119 18.40 4.27 7.86
C ARG A 119 16.96 4.78 7.93
N ASN A 120 16.72 6.07 7.74
CA ASN A 120 15.37 6.64 7.79
C ASN A 120 14.43 6.05 6.73
N VAL A 121 14.95 5.83 5.51
CA VAL A 121 14.17 5.22 4.42
C VAL A 121 13.84 3.76 4.72
N LEU A 122 14.82 2.96 5.20
CA LEU A 122 14.56 1.60 5.64
C LEU A 122 13.60 1.53 6.83
N GLU A 123 13.74 2.45 7.79
CA GLU A 123 12.89 2.52 8.97
C GLU A 123 11.43 2.72 8.57
N THR A 124 11.18 3.73 7.73
CA THR A 124 9.82 4.09 7.31
C THR A 124 9.20 3.07 6.36
N ASN A 125 9.98 2.59 5.38
CA ASN A 125 9.43 1.77 4.31
C ASN A 125 9.48 0.28 4.62
N THR A 126 10.36 -0.20 5.51
CA THR A 126 10.56 -1.64 5.73
C THR A 126 10.22 -2.03 7.16
N ILE A 127 10.89 -1.41 8.13
CA ILE A 127 10.80 -1.81 9.54
C ILE A 127 9.44 -1.43 10.11
N ALA A 128 8.97 -0.21 9.86
CA ALA A 128 7.69 0.29 10.35
C ALA A 128 6.49 -0.55 9.86
N PRO A 129 6.34 -0.90 8.57
CA PRO A 129 5.31 -1.84 8.11
C PRO A 129 5.35 -3.18 8.85
N LEU A 130 6.54 -3.75 9.08
CA LEU A 130 6.67 -5.02 9.79
C LEU A 130 6.23 -4.90 11.26
N MET A 131 6.65 -3.84 11.94
CA MET A 131 6.25 -3.56 13.33
C MET A 131 4.74 -3.32 13.45
N LEU A 132 4.15 -2.62 12.48
CA LEU A 132 2.72 -2.39 12.42
C LEU A 132 1.94 -3.69 12.21
N ILE A 133 2.38 -4.54 11.28
CA ILE A 133 1.80 -5.87 11.08
C ILE A 133 1.84 -6.65 12.38
N LYS A 134 3.01 -6.74 13.03
CA LYS A 134 3.20 -7.43 14.32
C LYS A 134 2.21 -6.92 15.38
N ALA A 135 2.04 -5.61 15.50
CA ALA A 135 1.15 -5.01 16.49
C ALA A 135 -0.34 -5.25 16.18
N LEU A 136 -0.72 -5.30 14.90
CA LEU A 136 -2.10 -5.53 14.45
C LEU A 136 -2.45 -7.01 14.22
N LEU A 137 -1.50 -7.94 14.39
CA LEU A 137 -1.72 -9.39 14.25
C LEU A 137 -2.96 -9.89 15.02
N PRO A 138 -3.25 -9.45 16.26
CA PRO A 138 -4.48 -9.88 16.95
C PRO A 138 -5.74 -9.55 16.15
N GLN A 139 -5.84 -8.35 15.56
CA GLN A 139 -7.05 -7.94 14.85
C GLN A 139 -7.15 -8.56 13.46
N LEU A 140 -6.02 -8.77 12.79
CA LEU A 140 -5.94 -9.56 11.57
C LEU A 140 -6.43 -11.00 11.82
N ARG A 141 -6.06 -11.62 12.95
CA ARG A 141 -6.52 -12.96 13.34
C ARG A 141 -8.01 -13.02 13.65
N VAL A 142 -8.56 -12.01 14.34
CA VAL A 142 -10.01 -11.92 14.58
C VAL A 142 -10.77 -11.92 13.26
N ALA A 143 -10.36 -11.10 12.30
CA ALA A 143 -10.97 -11.06 10.97
C ALA A 143 -10.81 -12.40 10.22
N ALA A 144 -9.62 -13.00 10.29
CA ALA A 144 -9.34 -14.27 9.62
C ALA A 144 -10.14 -15.46 10.18
N ALA A 145 -10.51 -15.42 11.46
CA ALA A 145 -11.33 -16.43 12.11
C ALA A 145 -12.83 -16.24 11.82
N ALA A 146 -13.27 -15.01 11.58
CA ALA A 146 -14.68 -14.68 11.32
C ALA A 146 -15.17 -15.09 9.92
N THR A 147 -14.28 -15.41 8.99
CA THR A 147 -14.61 -15.77 7.61
C THR A 147 -13.96 -17.10 7.22
N SER A 148 -14.77 -18.08 6.84
CA SER A 148 -14.31 -19.32 6.20
C SER A 148 -14.11 -19.10 4.70
N GLY A 149 -13.04 -19.68 4.13
CA GLY A 149 -12.73 -19.53 2.71
C GLY A 149 -11.23 -19.38 2.43
N PRO A 150 -10.84 -19.22 1.15
CA PRO A 150 -9.44 -19.01 0.77
C PRO A 150 -8.89 -17.76 1.45
N ALA A 151 -7.58 -17.76 1.72
CA ALA A 151 -6.93 -16.55 2.20
C ALA A 151 -7.08 -15.45 1.14
N GLY A 152 -7.27 -14.20 1.57
CA GLY A 152 -7.57 -13.07 0.69
C GLY A 152 -8.15 -11.90 1.47
N ALA A 153 -8.51 -10.82 0.76
CA ALA A 153 -8.98 -9.57 1.35
C ALA A 153 -10.27 -9.70 2.18
N SER A 154 -11.10 -10.73 1.91
CA SER A 154 -12.35 -11.01 2.65
C SER A 154 -12.12 -11.73 3.98
N ARG A 155 -10.94 -12.30 4.15
CA ARG A 155 -10.53 -13.02 5.35
C ARG A 155 -9.55 -12.17 6.16
N ALA A 156 -8.29 -12.15 5.75
CA ALA A 156 -7.28 -11.22 6.26
C ALA A 156 -6.14 -11.12 5.25
N MET A 157 -5.77 -9.90 4.89
CA MET A 157 -4.69 -9.62 3.95
C MET A 157 -3.89 -8.38 4.37
N VAL A 158 -2.59 -8.44 4.17
CA VAL A 158 -1.69 -7.30 4.24
C VAL A 158 -1.20 -6.99 2.84
N VAL A 159 -1.21 -5.72 2.47
CA VAL A 159 -0.68 -5.19 1.22
C VAL A 159 0.42 -4.21 1.52
N ASN A 160 1.62 -4.47 1.02
CA ASN A 160 2.72 -3.51 1.00
C ASN A 160 2.74 -2.80 -0.36
N ILE A 161 2.63 -1.46 -0.35
CA ILE A 161 2.77 -0.68 -1.58
C ILE A 161 4.25 -0.62 -1.97
N SER A 162 4.59 -1.35 -3.03
CA SER A 162 5.94 -1.43 -3.57
C SER A 162 6.11 -0.51 -4.80
N SER A 163 7.19 -0.70 -5.55
CA SER A 163 7.53 0.10 -6.73
C SER A 163 8.21 -0.79 -7.77
N ILE A 164 8.06 -0.48 -9.06
CA ILE A 164 8.87 -1.07 -10.13
C ILE A 164 10.39 -1.00 -9.86
N MET A 165 10.82 -0.03 -9.05
CA MET A 165 12.21 0.16 -8.63
C MET A 165 12.70 -0.96 -7.67
N ALA A 166 11.80 -1.79 -7.15
CA ALA A 166 12.12 -2.99 -6.37
C ALA A 166 12.56 -4.17 -7.25
N SER A 167 12.32 -4.14 -8.56
CA SER A 167 12.77 -5.23 -9.43
C SER A 167 14.26 -5.08 -9.73
N MET A 168 15.03 -6.12 -9.43
CA MET A 168 16.44 -6.20 -9.81
C MET A 168 16.64 -6.34 -11.32
N GLY A 169 15.61 -6.82 -12.04
CA GLY A 169 15.63 -6.97 -13.50
C GLY A 169 15.24 -5.72 -14.28
N THR A 170 14.68 -4.69 -13.62
CA THR A 170 14.42 -3.39 -14.23
C THR A 170 15.60 -2.46 -13.98
N SER A 171 16.56 -2.48 -14.90
CA SER A 171 17.60 -1.47 -15.05
C SER A 171 16.98 -0.18 -15.60
N LEU A 172 16.20 0.50 -14.76
CA LEU A 172 15.98 1.92 -14.94
C LEU A 172 17.31 2.58 -14.55
N ASP A 173 17.98 3.26 -15.47
CA ASP A 173 19.23 4.04 -15.30
C ASP A 173 19.06 5.24 -14.35
N ARG A 174 18.22 5.11 -13.33
CA ARG A 174 18.01 6.09 -12.28
C ARG A 174 19.06 5.85 -11.20
N HIS A 175 20.12 6.63 -11.28
CA HIS A 175 21.13 6.74 -10.25
C HIS A 175 20.55 7.53 -9.06
N GLY A 176 21.10 7.29 -7.85
CA GLY A 176 20.79 8.09 -6.67
C GLY A 176 19.60 7.63 -5.81
N ILE A 177 18.96 6.52 -6.13
CA ILE A 177 17.77 5.99 -5.42
C ILE A 177 18.12 4.72 -4.61
N TYR A 178 19.31 4.71 -4.00
CA TYR A 178 19.88 3.54 -3.34
C TYR A 178 19.02 3.06 -2.16
N ALA A 179 18.69 3.95 -1.22
CA ALA A 179 17.97 3.57 -0.01
C ALA A 179 16.52 3.18 -0.33
N TYR A 180 15.88 3.92 -1.24
CA TYR A 180 14.51 3.63 -1.65
C TYR A 180 14.42 2.28 -2.34
N ARG A 181 15.31 1.99 -3.30
CA ARG A 181 15.36 0.68 -3.96
C ARG A 181 15.56 -0.44 -2.94
N SER A 182 16.57 -0.35 -2.07
CA SER A 182 16.82 -1.35 -1.03
C SER A 182 15.61 -1.55 -0.11
N SER A 183 14.92 -0.47 0.25
CA SER A 183 13.71 -0.55 1.07
C SER A 183 12.56 -1.28 0.36
N LYS A 184 12.37 -1.06 -0.95
CA LYS A 184 11.26 -1.70 -1.68
C LYS A 184 11.55 -3.15 -2.06
N VAL A 185 12.81 -3.53 -2.25
CA VAL A 185 13.19 -4.96 -2.37
C VAL A 185 12.86 -5.70 -1.07
N SER A 186 13.20 -5.12 0.08
CA SER A 186 13.00 -5.75 1.40
C SER A 186 11.54 -5.86 1.85
N GLN A 187 10.59 -5.19 1.18
CA GLN A 187 9.15 -5.37 1.40
C GLN A 187 8.58 -6.67 0.80
N SER A 188 9.40 -7.46 0.09
CA SER A 188 9.00 -8.73 -0.51
C SER A 188 8.56 -9.72 0.58
N PRO A 189 7.38 -10.35 0.49
CA PRO A 189 6.87 -11.17 1.59
C PRO A 189 7.67 -12.47 1.73
N SER A 190 8.11 -12.79 2.94
CA SER A 190 8.44 -14.18 3.29
C SER A 190 7.11 -14.93 3.49
N HIS A 191 6.70 -15.73 2.50
CA HIS A 191 5.38 -16.37 2.43
C HIS A 191 5.14 -17.49 3.47
N HIS A 192 6.08 -17.74 4.38
CA HIS A 192 6.21 -19.05 5.03
C HIS A 192 5.65 -19.16 6.46
N HIS A 193 5.09 -18.12 7.09
CA HIS A 193 4.80 -18.17 8.54
C HIS A 193 3.36 -17.90 8.98
N LEU A 194 2.41 -17.60 8.09
CA LEU A 194 1.02 -17.32 8.49
C LEU A 194 0.00 -17.92 7.49
N PRO A 195 -0.45 -19.17 7.67
CA PRO A 195 -1.33 -19.87 6.70
C PRO A 195 -2.70 -19.21 6.51
N THR A 196 -3.13 -18.38 7.47
CA THR A 196 -4.42 -17.66 7.44
C THR A 196 -4.32 -16.19 7.02
N LEU A 197 -3.10 -15.66 6.84
CA LEU A 197 -2.84 -14.27 6.47
C LEU A 197 -2.06 -14.23 5.15
N LYS A 198 -2.65 -13.64 4.10
CA LYS A 198 -1.89 -13.34 2.88
C LYS A 198 -1.15 -12.02 3.03
N VAL A 199 0.10 -11.98 2.60
CA VAL A 199 0.88 -10.75 2.45
C VAL A 199 1.22 -10.59 0.98
N ALA A 200 0.75 -9.51 0.36
CA ALA A 200 1.00 -9.19 -1.04
C ALA A 200 1.81 -7.89 -1.15
N ALA A 201 2.64 -7.79 -2.19
CA ALA A 201 3.32 -6.55 -2.57
C ALA A 201 2.81 -6.09 -3.95
N ILE A 202 2.31 -4.87 -4.05
CA ILE A 202 1.85 -4.31 -5.33
C ILE A 202 2.98 -3.50 -5.96
N LEU A 203 3.49 -3.97 -7.11
CA LEU A 203 4.43 -3.21 -7.95
C LEU A 203 3.64 -2.31 -8.90
N TYR A 204 3.65 -1.00 -8.67
CA TYR A 204 3.11 -0.05 -9.65
C TYR A 204 4.14 0.27 -10.73
N PRO A 205 3.78 0.21 -12.03
CA PRO A 205 4.49 0.92 -13.07
C PRO A 205 4.14 2.41 -12.97
N LEU A 206 5.18 3.24 -12.91
CA LEU A 206 5.13 4.69 -12.74
C LEU A 206 4.50 5.35 -13.98
N PHE A 207 3.19 5.61 -14.02
CA PHE A 207 2.57 6.47 -15.04
C PHE A 207 1.44 7.33 -14.45
N LEU A 208 1.79 8.21 -13.52
CA LEU A 208 1.02 9.41 -13.22
C LEU A 208 2.03 10.55 -13.14
N SER A 209 1.93 11.49 -14.10
CA SER A 209 2.60 12.80 -14.17
C SER A 209 4.10 12.90 -14.55
N LEU A 210 4.51 12.44 -15.74
CA LEU A 210 5.63 13.04 -16.48
C LEU A 210 5.14 13.55 -17.85
N PRO A 211 5.63 14.70 -18.35
CA PRO A 211 5.27 15.17 -19.70
C PRO A 211 5.76 14.15 -20.75
N PRO A 212 5.07 14.05 -21.90
CA PRO A 212 5.39 13.05 -22.91
C PRO A 212 6.81 13.31 -23.46
N LEU A 213 7.69 12.32 -23.33
CA LEU A 213 8.93 12.29 -24.09
C LEU A 213 8.60 11.95 -25.57
N PRO A 214 9.32 12.53 -26.55
CA PRO A 214 8.97 12.35 -27.95
C PRO A 214 9.29 10.93 -28.43
N SER A 215 8.28 10.32 -29.07
CA SER A 215 8.36 9.33 -30.15
C SER A 215 9.31 8.15 -29.99
N LEU A 216 8.79 7.04 -29.47
CA LEU A 216 8.97 5.67 -29.98
C LEU A 216 7.97 4.80 -29.22
N PHE A 217 7.14 4.05 -29.94
CA PHE A 217 5.95 3.30 -29.50
C PHE A 217 4.64 4.09 -29.41
N THR A 218 3.89 4.06 -30.53
CA THR A 218 2.44 4.26 -30.55
C THR A 218 1.74 3.09 -29.84
N SER A 219 1.16 3.34 -28.67
CA SER A 219 0.12 2.49 -28.09
C SER A 219 -1.08 3.37 -27.80
N THR A 220 -2.19 3.07 -28.48
CA THR A 220 -3.48 3.75 -28.30
C THR A 220 -4.07 3.38 -26.95
N THR A 221 -4.03 4.29 -25.98
CA THR A 221 -4.75 4.14 -24.71
C THR A 221 -5.98 5.04 -24.70
N ASN A 222 -7.17 4.44 -24.70
CA ASN A 222 -8.42 5.14 -24.38
C ASN A 222 -8.41 5.52 -22.89
N ALA A 223 -8.46 6.83 -22.64
CA ALA A 223 -8.48 7.43 -21.32
C ALA A 223 -9.93 7.52 -20.81
N THR A 224 -10.39 6.63 -19.92
CA THR A 224 -11.65 6.88 -19.19
C THR A 224 -11.86 6.15 -17.85
N THR A 225 -10.90 5.40 -17.28
CA THR A 225 -11.11 4.82 -15.93
C THR A 225 -9.81 4.72 -15.15
N ARG A 226 -9.69 5.46 -14.04
CA ARG A 226 -8.56 5.40 -13.11
C ARG A 226 -8.91 4.46 -11.94
N SER A 227 -8.95 3.16 -12.19
CA SER A 227 -9.19 2.15 -11.15
C SER A 227 -7.88 1.57 -10.60
N ILE A 228 -7.75 1.48 -9.27
CA ILE A 228 -6.65 0.79 -8.60
C ILE A 228 -6.99 -0.70 -8.49
N ILE A 229 -6.35 -1.56 -9.28
CA ILE A 229 -6.63 -3.00 -9.26
C ILE A 229 -5.78 -3.68 -8.19
N ILE A 230 -6.39 -4.10 -7.07
CA ILE A 230 -5.77 -5.01 -6.09
C ILE A 230 -6.24 -6.43 -6.43
N SER A 231 -5.42 -7.20 -7.15
CA SER A 231 -5.73 -8.59 -7.52
C SER A 231 -5.26 -9.57 -6.42
N ASP A 232 -6.09 -10.55 -6.08
CA ASP A 232 -5.78 -11.67 -5.16
C ASP A 232 -5.03 -12.82 -5.86
N GLN A 233 -4.66 -12.65 -7.14
CA GLN A 233 -3.89 -13.66 -7.88
C GLN A 233 -2.39 -13.37 -7.80
N THR A 234 -1.70 -14.13 -6.95
CA THR A 234 -0.27 -14.41 -7.11
C THR A 234 -0.11 -15.17 -8.43
N CYS A 235 0.48 -14.54 -9.45
CA CYS A 235 1.03 -15.30 -10.57
C CYS A 235 2.22 -16.10 -10.03
N GLU A 236 2.01 -17.36 -9.66
CA GLU A 236 3.08 -18.36 -9.67
C GLU A 236 3.47 -18.58 -11.12
N GLY A 237 4.64 -18.06 -11.51
CA GLY A 237 5.16 -18.17 -12.86
C GLY A 237 6.55 -17.56 -12.94
N ASP A 238 7.55 -18.43 -12.80
CA ASP A 238 8.96 -18.31 -13.19
C ASP A 238 9.52 -16.89 -13.31
N ILE A 239 10.22 -16.50 -12.25
CA ILE A 239 11.37 -15.60 -12.34
C ILE A 239 12.27 -16.22 -13.43
N TYR A 240 12.56 -15.48 -14.50
CA TYR A 240 13.26 -15.92 -15.73
C TYR A 240 12.39 -16.47 -16.87
N SER A 241 11.51 -15.65 -17.43
CA SER A 241 11.26 -15.72 -18.88
C SER A 241 10.93 -14.34 -19.44
N LYS A 242 11.80 -13.85 -20.33
CA LYS A 242 11.51 -12.74 -21.23
C LYS A 242 10.38 -13.22 -22.15
N THR A 243 9.11 -13.02 -21.76
CA THR A 243 7.90 -12.89 -22.61
C THR A 243 6.66 -13.09 -21.74
N THR A 244 5.97 -12.02 -21.33
CA THR A 244 4.62 -12.11 -20.77
C THR A 244 3.65 -11.17 -21.48
N HIS A 245 3.44 -11.43 -22.78
CA HIS A 245 2.16 -11.18 -23.45
C HIS A 245 1.30 -12.45 -23.35
N LYS A 246 0.83 -12.80 -22.16
CA LYS A 246 -0.32 -13.70 -22.00
C LYS A 246 -1.26 -13.10 -20.96
N LEU A 247 -2.26 -12.38 -21.49
CA LEU A 247 -3.43 -11.89 -20.78
C LEU A 247 -4.13 -13.09 -20.12
N CYS A 248 -3.95 -13.27 -18.81
CA CYS A 248 -4.87 -14.08 -18.00
C CYS A 248 -6.19 -13.30 -17.91
N ASN A 249 -7.14 -13.69 -18.75
CA ASN A 249 -8.40 -12.99 -18.96
C ASN A 249 -9.54 -13.75 -18.25
N LYS A 250 -9.45 -13.95 -16.93
CA LYS A 250 -10.58 -14.35 -16.06
C LYS A 250 -10.38 -13.75 -14.66
N GLY A 251 -11.30 -12.88 -14.23
CA GLY A 251 -11.30 -12.27 -12.90
C GLY A 251 -10.61 -10.91 -12.81
N LYS A 252 -10.96 -9.96 -13.69
CA LYS A 252 -10.52 -8.57 -13.55
C LYS A 252 -11.38 -7.88 -12.49
N LEU A 253 -10.75 -7.35 -11.44
CA LEU A 253 -11.33 -6.22 -10.71
C LEU A 253 -11.34 -5.03 -11.69
N LYS A 254 -12.52 -4.65 -12.15
CA LYS A 254 -12.78 -3.24 -12.44
C LYS A 254 -13.34 -2.67 -11.13
N LEU A 255 -12.62 -1.73 -10.52
CA LEU A 255 -13.25 -0.76 -9.62
C LEU A 255 -14.03 0.23 -10.48
#